data_AF-A0A220IJY5-F1
#
_entry.id   AF-A0A220IJY5-F1
#
_cell.length_a   1.000
_cell.length_b   1.000
_cell.length_c   1.000
_cell.angle_alpha   90.00
_cell.angle_beta   90.00
_cell.angle_gamma   90.00
#
_symmetry.space_group_name_H-M   'P 1'
#
loop_
_entity.id
_entity.type
_entity.pdbx_description
1 polymer ?
#
loop_
_entity_poly.entity_id
_entity_poly.type
_entity_poly.pdbx_seq_one_letter_code
_entity_poly.pdbx_strand_id
1 'polypeptide(L)' 'MMFEHVLFLSVYLFSIGIYGLITSRNMVRALICLELILNSINLNLVTFSDLF' A
#
# COMPACT_ATOMS: atom_id res chain seq x y z
N MET A 1 -9.97 1.28 17.82
CA MET A 1 -9.91 -0.12 17.36
C MET A 1 -9.91 -0.20 15.83
N MET A 2 -10.82 0.48 15.12
CA MET A 2 -10.88 0.43 13.64
C MET A 2 -9.65 1.04 12.94
N PHE A 3 -9.17 2.20 13.39
CA PHE A 3 -8.02 2.91 12.79
C PHE A 3 -6.73 2.08 12.78
N GLU A 4 -6.42 1.42 13.90
CA GLU A 4 -5.26 0.52 14.02
C GLU A 4 -5.29 -0.59 12.96
N HIS A 5 -6.46 -1.18 12.71
CA HIS A 5 -6.61 -2.21 11.67
C HIS A 5 -6.35 -1.67 10.27
N VAL A 6 -6.81 -0.46 9.94
CA VAL A 6 -6.59 0.15 8.64
C VAL A 6 -5.12 0.53 8.45
N LEU A 7 -4.45 1.02 9.49
CA LEU A 7 -3.02 1.31 9.45
C LEU A 7 -2.20 0.04 9.23
N PHE A 8 -2.49 -1.04 9.99
CA PHE A 8 -1.87 -2.35 9.80
C PHE A 8 -2.12 -2.93 8.40
N LEU A 9 -3.35 -2.79 7.89
CA LEU A 9 -3.69 -3.21 6.53
C LEU A 9 -2.89 -2.43 5.48
N SER A 10 -2.75 -1.11 5.64
CA SER A 10 -1.98 -0.27 4.71
C SER A 10 -0.50 -0.66 4.68
N VAL A 11 0.10 -0.94 5.85
CA VAL A 11 1.50 -1.39 5.96
C VAL A 11 1.68 -2.77 5.32
N TYR A 12 0.72 -3.67 5.51
CA TYR A 12 0.75 -5.00 4.92
C TYR A 12 0.69 -4.93 3.38
N LEU A 13 -0.24 -4.16 2.83
CA LEU A 13 -0.37 -3.92 1.39
C LEU A 13 0.89 -3.24 0.81
N PHE A 14 1.48 -2.29 1.53
CA PHE A 14 2.72 -1.62 1.13
C PHE A 14 3.89 -2.59 1.07
N SER A 15 4.02 -3.48 2.06
CA SER A 15 5.08 -4.49 2.10
C SER A 15 4.95 -5.52 0.96
N ILE A 16 3.72 -5.95 0.64
CA ILE A 16 3.44 -6.80 -0.51
C ILE A 16 3.77 -6.08 -1.83
N GLY A 17 3.41 -4.81 -1.94
CA GLY A 17 3.71 -3.98 -3.11
C GLY A 17 5.22 -3.88 -3.35
N ILE A 18 6.01 -3.63 -2.31
CA ILE A 18 7.48 -3.60 -2.40
C ILE A 18 8.05 -4.98 -2.78
N TYR A 19 7.57 -6.05 -2.14
CA TYR A 19 8.03 -7.40 -2.48
C TYR A 19 7.75 -7.76 -3.95
N GLY A 20 6.55 -7.42 -4.42
CA GLY A 20 6.14 -7.59 -5.81
C GLY A 20 6.96 -6.74 -6.78
N LEU A 21 7.33 -5.51 -6.39
CA LEU A 21 8.17 -4.62 -7.18
C LEU A 21 9.59 -5.20 -7.35
N ILE A 22 10.18 -5.73 -6.29
CA ILE A 22 11.54 -6.33 -6.31
C ILE A 22 11.58 -7.62 -7.13
N THR A 23 10.54 -8.46 -7.02
CA THR A 23 10.44 -9.73 -7.76
C THR A 23 9.97 -9.56 -9.21
N SER A 24 9.49 -8.37 -9.59
CA SER A 24 8.94 -8.14 -10.91
C SER A 24 10.02 -8.16 -12.00
N ARG A 25 9.94 -9.13 -12.90
CA ARG A 25 10.74 -9.21 -14.13
C ARG A 25 10.16 -8.41 -15.31
N ASN A 26 8.89 -8.05 -15.25
CA ASN A 26 8.19 -7.35 -16.33
C ASN A 26 7.84 -5.93 -15.92
N MET A 27 8.06 -4.97 -16.82
CA MET A 27 7.75 -3.56 -16.58
C MET A 27 6.26 -3.34 -16.25
N VAL A 28 5.35 -4.04 -16.93
CA VAL A 28 3.90 -3.99 -16.63
C VAL A 28 3.58 -4.50 -15.22
N ARG A 29 4.23 -5.59 -14.79
CA ARG A 29 4.02 -6.14 -13.45
C ARG A 29 4.61 -5.22 -12.38
N ALA A 30 5.69 -4.50 -12.68
CA ALA A 30 6.24 -3.47 -11.81
C ALA A 30 5.28 -2.29 -11.65
N LEU A 31 4.62 -1.86 -12.74
CA LEU A 31 3.59 -0.81 -12.69
C LEU A 31 2.38 -1.22 -11.84
N ILE A 32 1.92 -2.47 -11.95
CA ILE A 32 0.82 -2.99 -11.10
C ILE A 32 1.21 -2.97 -9.62
N CYS A 33 2.45 -3.37 -9.29
CA CYS A 33 2.94 -3.28 -7.91
C CYS A 33 3.06 -1.82 -7.44
N LEU A 34 3.44 -0.90 -8.33
CA LEU A 34 3.50 0.53 -8.03
C LEU A 34 2.11 1.11 -7.74
N GLU A 35 1.08 0.76 -8.52
CA GLU A 35 -0.30 1.14 -8.22
C GLU A 35 -0.76 0.60 -6.86
N LEU A 36 -0.37 -0.63 -6.51
CA LEU A 36 -0.68 -1.24 -5.21
C LEU A 36 0.01 -0.50 -4.05
N ILE A 37 1.26 -0.07 -4.22
CA ILE A 37 1.98 0.78 -3.25
C ILE A 37 1.26 2.14 -3.10
N LEU A 38 0.91 2.79 -4.21
CA LEU A 38 0.22 4.09 -4.20
C LEU A 38 -1.14 4.00 -3.50
N ASN A 39 -1.90 2.93 -3.74
CA ASN A 39 -3.17 2.70 -3.06
C ASN A 39 -3.00 2.50 -1.54
N SER A 40 -1.92 1.83 -1.12
CA SER A 40 -1.58 1.66 0.29
C SER A 40 -1.31 2.99 0.99
N ILE A 41 -0.55 3.88 0.34
CA ILE A 41 -0.25 5.23 0.84
C ILE A 41 -1.53 6.07 0.93
N ASN A 42 -2.42 5.95 -0.05
CA ASN A 42 -3.68 6.70 -0.06
C ASN A 42 -4.61 6.28 1.08
N LEU A 43 -4.71 4.97 1.36
CA LEU A 43 -5.43 4.46 2.54
C LEU A 43 -4.86 5.03 3.84
N ASN A 44 -3.53 5.10 3.96
CA ASN A 44 -2.87 5.69 5.11
C ASN A 44 -3.21 7.19 5.25
N LEU A 45 -3.14 7.96 4.15
CA LEU A 45 -3.48 9.39 4.11
C LEU A 45 -4.94 9.67 4.48
N VAL A 46 -5.89 8.89 3.94
CA VAL A 46 -7.32 9.04 4.28
C VAL A 46 -7.56 8.73 5.76
N THR A 47 -6.90 7.69 6.30
CA THR A 47 -7.00 7.34 7.72
C THR A 47 -6.46 8.45 8.62
N PHE A 48 -5.36 9.10 8.24
CA PHE A 48 -4.82 10.26 8.95
C PHE A 48 -5.68 11.52 8.78
N SER A 49 -6.35 11.67 7.65
CA SER A 49 -7.25 12.80 7.38
C SER A 49 -8.60 12.66 8.08
N ASP A 50 -9.03 11.43 8.40
CA ASP A 50 -10.22 11.17 9.25
C ASP A 50 -9.89 11.33 10.75
N LEU A 51 -8.61 11.16 11.12
CA LEU A 51 -8.13 11.36 12.49
C LEU A 51 -7.97 12.85 12.87
N PHE A 52 -7.72 13.73 11.91
CA PHE A 52 -7.48 15.18 12.11
C PHE A 52 -8.72 16.01 11.75
#